data_AF-A0A6V8Q5E9-F1
#
_entry.id   AF-A0A6V8Q5E9-F1
#
_cell.length_a   1.000
_cell.length_b   1.000
_cell.length_c   1.000
_cell.angle_alpha   90.00
_cell.angle_beta   90.00
_cell.angle_gamma   90.00
#
_symmetry.space_group_name_H-M   'P 1'
#
loop_
_entity.id
_entity.type
_entity.pdbx_description
1 polymer ?
#
loop_
_entity_poly.entity_id
_entity_poly.type
_entity_poly.pdbx_seq_one_letter_code
_entity_poly.pdbx_strand_id
1 'polypeptide(L)'
;VDCSEHGVLQVKVPWAEPRSQFTLLFERLALDLLKECDIQGATDILRISWDEAWHILERAVKRGLQRKGEGVVAHIGIDEKAAAKGHKYLTLVCDLKASTVEYIGDGRKQESLDAYYGGLSESQREGIEAVAMDMWEAYIESTLDHVPGAEDKIVFDRFHILSHMAEAVDTVRKQEHQLLKKQGDETLKGTKYLWLYGQENIPLRRKEEFERLKSLDLKVGRAWAIKENLRRLWDSPSREEATQ
;
A
#
# COMPACT_ATOMS: atom_id res chain seq x y z
N VAL A 1 5.11 -3.42 -48.47
CA VAL A 1 5.20 -3.49 -49.95
C VAL A 1 6.48 -4.22 -50.28
N ASP A 2 6.43 -5.27 -51.08
CA ASP A 2 7.63 -6.00 -51.50
C ASP A 2 8.12 -5.43 -52.84
N CYS A 3 9.27 -4.76 -52.83
CA CYS A 3 9.87 -4.12 -53.99
C CYS A 3 11.18 -4.81 -54.34
N SER A 4 11.34 -5.25 -55.59
CA SER A 4 12.55 -5.93 -56.06
C SER A 4 13.82 -5.08 -56.00
N GLU A 5 13.73 -3.75 -55.98
CA GLU A 5 14.87 -2.83 -55.81
C GLU A 5 15.11 -2.40 -54.36
N HIS A 6 14.05 -2.21 -53.57
CA HIS A 6 14.11 -1.57 -52.24
C HIS A 6 13.82 -2.52 -51.08
N GLY A 7 13.53 -3.80 -51.36
CA GLY A 7 13.14 -4.80 -50.38
C GLY A 7 11.74 -4.57 -49.79
N VAL A 8 11.50 -5.15 -48.60
CA VAL A 8 10.24 -5.01 -47.87
C VAL A 8 10.19 -3.68 -47.14
N LEU A 9 9.34 -2.78 -47.61
CA LEU A 9 9.08 -1.49 -46.98
C LEU A 9 7.83 -1.54 -46.09
N GLN A 10 7.98 -1.13 -44.83
CA GLN A 10 6.90 -0.98 -43.86
C GLN A 10 6.32 0.44 -43.94
N VAL A 11 5.00 0.56 -44.03
CA VAL A 11 4.29 1.85 -44.05
C VAL A 11 3.58 2.03 -42.71
N LYS A 12 3.70 3.23 -42.13
CA LYS A 12 2.95 3.59 -40.93
C LYS A 12 1.48 3.80 -41.29
N VAL A 13 0.59 3.08 -40.63
CA VAL A 13 -0.86 3.25 -40.77
C VAL A 13 -1.42 4.00 -39.54
N PRO A 14 -2.48 4.81 -39.68
CA PRO A 14 -3.03 5.58 -38.57
C PRO A 14 -3.84 4.73 -37.56
N TRP A 15 -4.18 3.48 -37.89
CA TRP A 15 -5.04 2.62 -37.08
C TRP A 15 -4.31 1.47 -36.37
N ALA A 16 -2.98 1.36 -36.48
CA ALA A 16 -2.19 0.32 -35.81
C ALA A 16 -0.77 0.82 -35.51
N GLU A 17 -0.18 0.31 -34.43
CA GLU A 17 1.23 0.60 -34.11
C GLU A 17 2.20 -0.17 -35.03
N PRO A 18 3.43 0.33 -35.24
CA PRO A 18 4.44 -0.39 -36.01
C PRO A 18 4.63 -1.82 -35.47
N ARG A 19 4.49 -2.80 -36.37
CA ARG A 19 4.62 -4.24 -36.07
C ARG A 19 3.57 -4.80 -35.09
N SER A 20 2.51 -4.06 -34.76
CA SER A 20 1.37 -4.61 -34.03
C SER A 20 0.48 -5.43 -34.95
N GLN A 21 0.02 -6.58 -34.46
CA GLN A 21 -1.01 -7.39 -35.13
C GLN A 21 -2.43 -6.87 -34.87
N PHE A 22 -2.56 -5.89 -33.95
CA PHE A 22 -3.84 -5.36 -33.50
C PHE A 22 -4.05 -3.92 -33.96
N THR A 23 -5.31 -3.58 -34.21
CA THR A 23 -5.73 -2.19 -34.42
C THR A 23 -5.77 -1.44 -33.08
N LEU A 24 -5.64 -0.12 -33.11
CA LEU A 24 -5.75 0.73 -31.93
C LEU A 24 -7.12 0.61 -31.25
N LEU A 25 -8.19 0.37 -32.02
CA LEU A 25 -9.53 0.13 -31.48
C LEU A 25 -9.61 -1.21 -30.75
N PHE A 26 -8.97 -2.25 -31.29
CA PHE A 26 -8.88 -3.53 -30.59
C PHE A 26 -8.04 -3.42 -29.32
N GLU A 27 -6.87 -2.77 -29.38
CA GLU A 27 -6.05 -2.56 -28.17
C GLU A 27 -6.82 -1.80 -27.09
N ARG A 28 -7.62 -0.79 -27.47
CA ARG A 28 -8.49 -0.09 -26.51
C ARG A 28 -9.48 -1.04 -25.85
N LEU A 29 -10.20 -1.85 -26.63
CA LEU A 29 -11.14 -2.84 -26.10
C LEU A 29 -10.43 -3.84 -25.18
N ALA A 30 -9.25 -4.31 -25.59
CA ALA A 30 -8.45 -5.24 -24.80
C ALA A 30 -8.03 -4.62 -23.46
N LEU A 31 -7.61 -3.36 -23.45
CA LEU A 31 -7.26 -2.63 -22.22
C LEU A 31 -8.45 -2.39 -21.31
N ASP A 32 -9.63 -2.10 -21.87
CA ASP A 32 -10.85 -1.94 -21.08
C ASP A 32 -11.21 -3.27 -20.39
N LEU A 33 -11.04 -4.40 -21.08
CA LEU A 33 -11.27 -5.71 -20.48
C LEU A 33 -10.21 -6.11 -19.44
N LEU A 34 -8.93 -5.83 -19.71
CA LEU A 34 -7.81 -6.12 -18.80
C LEU A 34 -7.85 -5.30 -17.50
N LYS A 35 -8.67 -4.25 -17.42
CA LYS A 35 -8.93 -3.51 -16.17
C LYS A 35 -9.98 -4.19 -15.29
N GLU A 36 -10.90 -4.92 -15.89
CA GLU A 36 -12.06 -5.53 -15.23
C GLU A 36 -11.89 -7.03 -14.99
N CYS A 37 -10.90 -7.66 -15.64
CA CYS A 37 -10.63 -9.09 -15.57
C CYS A 37 -9.16 -9.36 -15.25
N ASP A 38 -8.87 -10.56 -14.74
CA ASP A 38 -7.50 -11.05 -14.77
C ASP A 38 -7.04 -11.29 -16.22
N ILE A 39 -5.72 -11.41 -16.42
CA ILE A 39 -5.14 -11.54 -17.76
C ILE A 39 -5.70 -12.76 -18.48
N GLN A 40 -5.88 -13.88 -17.77
CA GLN A 40 -6.38 -15.12 -18.36
C GLN A 40 -7.82 -14.96 -18.87
N GLY A 41 -8.72 -14.42 -18.05
CA GLY A 41 -10.11 -14.16 -18.42
C GLY A 41 -10.21 -13.20 -19.60
N ALA A 42 -9.37 -12.17 -19.63
CA ALA A 42 -9.31 -11.27 -20.78
C ALA A 42 -8.83 -11.98 -22.06
N THR A 43 -7.79 -12.82 -21.96
CA THR A 43 -7.28 -13.59 -23.10
C THR A 43 -8.31 -14.60 -23.63
N ASP A 44 -9.08 -15.23 -22.76
CA ASP A 44 -10.11 -16.20 -23.14
C ASP A 44 -11.25 -15.54 -23.92
N ILE A 45 -11.69 -14.35 -23.47
CA ILE A 45 -12.75 -13.57 -24.14
C ILE A 45 -12.26 -13.02 -25.48
N LEU A 46 -11.07 -12.43 -25.51
CA LEU A 46 -10.51 -11.77 -26.68
C LEU A 46 -9.91 -12.75 -27.69
N ARG A 47 -9.70 -14.01 -27.28
CA ARG A 47 -9.04 -15.07 -28.06
C ARG A 47 -7.65 -14.68 -28.55
N ILE A 48 -6.89 -14.06 -27.65
CA ILE A 48 -5.47 -13.70 -27.87
C ILE A 48 -4.60 -14.49 -26.90
N SER A 49 -3.31 -14.64 -27.22
CA SER A 49 -2.35 -15.24 -26.30
C SER A 49 -2.05 -14.33 -25.12
N TRP A 50 -1.50 -14.93 -24.06
CA TRP A 50 -1.05 -14.20 -22.87
C TRP A 50 0.00 -13.14 -23.22
N ASP A 51 1.00 -13.49 -24.04
CA ASP A 51 2.05 -12.57 -24.48
C ASP A 51 1.50 -11.39 -25.29
N GLU A 52 0.48 -11.62 -26.12
CA GLU A 52 -0.19 -10.55 -26.86
C GLU A 52 -0.90 -9.57 -25.93
N ALA A 53 -1.64 -10.08 -24.93
CA ALA A 53 -2.28 -9.24 -23.91
C ALA A 53 -1.23 -8.45 -23.10
N TRP A 54 -0.13 -9.09 -22.72
CA TRP A 54 0.96 -8.46 -22.00
C TRP A 54 1.61 -7.34 -22.81
N HIS A 55 1.94 -7.58 -24.08
CA HIS A 55 2.51 -6.55 -24.94
C HIS A 55 1.54 -5.38 -25.18
N ILE A 56 0.22 -5.61 -25.22
CA ILE A 56 -0.78 -4.54 -25.29
C ILE A 56 -0.70 -3.66 -24.02
N LEU A 57 -0.60 -4.28 -22.84
CA LEU A 57 -0.43 -3.56 -21.56
C LEU A 57 0.87 -2.75 -21.54
N GLU A 58 2.01 -3.35 -21.90
CA GLU A 58 3.30 -2.66 -21.91
C GLU A 58 3.29 -1.42 -22.81
N ARG A 59 2.71 -1.53 -24.01
CA ARG A 59 2.53 -0.38 -24.90
C ARG A 59 1.63 0.68 -24.28
N ALA A 60 0.54 0.28 -23.64
CA ALA A 60 -0.37 1.21 -22.98
C ALA A 60 0.30 1.95 -21.83
N VAL A 61 1.05 1.24 -20.98
CA VAL A 61 1.84 1.82 -19.87
C VAL A 61 2.89 2.77 -20.42
N LYS A 62 3.65 2.38 -21.45
CA LYS A 62 4.63 3.25 -22.11
C LYS A 62 4.01 4.54 -22.62
N ARG A 63 2.84 4.46 -23.28
CA ARG A 63 2.08 5.64 -23.71
C ARG A 63 1.60 6.49 -22.54
N GLY A 64 1.18 5.86 -21.44
CA GLY A 64 0.80 6.53 -20.21
C GLY A 64 1.95 7.32 -19.59
N LEU A 65 3.11 6.67 -19.42
CA LEU A 65 4.33 7.28 -18.89
C LEU A 65 4.81 8.46 -19.77
N GLN A 66 4.76 8.33 -21.09
CA GLN A 66 5.13 9.43 -21.99
C GLN A 66 4.19 10.65 -21.92
N ARG A 67 2.92 10.45 -21.57
CA ARG A 67 1.95 11.54 -21.37
C ARG A 67 2.00 12.12 -19.97
N LYS A 68 2.57 11.39 -19.02
CA LYS A 68 2.75 11.84 -17.65
C LYS A 68 3.76 12.99 -17.70
N GLY A 69 3.30 14.19 -17.38
CA GLY A 69 4.15 15.36 -17.32
C GLY A 69 5.13 15.29 -16.15
N GLU A 70 6.15 16.13 -16.19
CA GLU A 70 7.03 16.38 -15.05
C GLU A 70 6.25 17.25 -14.04
N GLY A 71 5.68 16.59 -13.03
CA GLY A 71 4.97 17.23 -11.93
C GLY A 71 5.72 17.04 -10.63
N VAL A 72 5.48 17.95 -9.69
CA VAL A 72 5.84 17.75 -8.28
C VAL A 72 4.74 16.94 -7.61
N VAL A 73 5.08 15.78 -7.07
CA VAL A 73 4.14 14.98 -6.28
C VAL A 73 4.27 15.40 -4.82
N ALA A 74 3.41 16.33 -4.41
CA ALA A 74 3.47 16.92 -3.07
C ALA A 74 3.18 15.92 -1.94
N HIS A 75 2.33 14.92 -2.19
CA HIS A 75 1.93 13.92 -1.18
C HIS A 75 2.21 12.53 -1.73
N ILE A 76 3.28 11.91 -1.23
CA ILE A 76 3.67 10.56 -1.65
C ILE A 76 3.30 9.53 -0.59
N GLY A 77 2.88 8.35 -1.04
CA GLY A 77 2.70 7.17 -0.21
C GLY A 77 3.74 6.12 -0.58
N ILE A 78 4.37 5.51 0.42
CA ILE A 78 5.37 4.46 0.26
C ILE A 78 4.84 3.19 0.92
N ASP A 79 4.79 2.10 0.18
CA ASP A 79 4.30 0.80 0.65
C ASP A 79 5.17 -0.34 0.12
N GLU A 80 5.05 -1.52 0.73
CA GLU A 80 5.64 -2.76 0.23
C GLU A 80 4.59 -3.74 -0.28
N LYS A 81 4.88 -4.39 -1.41
CA LYS A 81 4.06 -5.49 -1.93
C LYS A 81 4.87 -6.75 -2.09
N ALA A 82 4.41 -7.83 -1.47
CA ALA A 82 4.97 -9.15 -1.70
C ALA A 82 4.69 -9.60 -3.15
N ALA A 83 5.72 -9.67 -3.98
CA ALA A 83 5.62 -10.09 -5.37
C ALA A 83 5.45 -11.61 -5.52
N ALA A 84 6.09 -12.38 -4.63
CA ALA A 84 6.01 -13.83 -4.60
C ALA A 84 6.32 -14.37 -3.20
N LYS A 85 5.99 -15.65 -2.97
CA LYS A 85 6.42 -16.37 -1.77
C LYS A 85 7.96 -16.37 -1.67
N GLY A 86 8.49 -16.25 -0.45
CA GLY A 86 9.93 -16.32 -0.18
C GLY A 86 10.64 -14.96 -0.14
N HIS A 87 10.05 -13.96 0.52
CA HIS A 87 10.67 -12.66 0.79
C HIS A 87 11.06 -11.85 -0.47
N LYS A 88 10.24 -11.90 -1.53
CA LYS A 88 10.37 -11.00 -2.67
C LYS A 88 9.38 -9.85 -2.52
N TYR A 89 9.89 -8.67 -2.26
CA TYR A 89 9.11 -7.44 -2.06
C TYR A 89 9.35 -6.47 -3.22
N LEU A 90 8.36 -5.62 -3.45
CA LEU A 90 8.45 -4.44 -4.30
C LEU A 90 8.14 -3.22 -3.45
N THR A 91 8.95 -2.18 -3.56
CA THR A 91 8.66 -0.85 -3.03
C THR A 91 7.75 -0.14 -4.02
N LEU A 92 6.62 0.35 -3.54
CA LEU A 92 5.67 1.15 -4.32
C LEU A 92 5.73 2.58 -3.82
N VAL A 93 5.89 3.54 -4.73
CA VAL A 93 5.66 4.96 -4.45
C VAL A 93 4.46 5.43 -5.24
N CYS A 94 3.52 6.06 -4.57
CA CYS A 94 2.25 6.50 -5.13
C CYS A 94 2.01 7.99 -4.87
N ASP A 95 1.36 8.67 -5.81
CA ASP A 95 0.75 9.98 -5.58
C ASP A 95 -0.57 9.76 -4.84
N LEU A 96 -0.64 10.23 -3.59
CA LEU A 96 -1.82 10.06 -2.74
C LEU A 96 -3.02 10.90 -3.20
N LYS A 97 -2.78 12.01 -3.90
CA LYS A 97 -3.85 12.87 -4.44
C LYS A 97 -4.39 12.34 -5.76
N ALA A 98 -3.49 11.98 -6.68
CA ALA A 98 -3.88 11.46 -7.99
C ALA A 98 -4.26 9.97 -7.96
N SER A 99 -3.93 9.25 -6.88
CA SER A 99 -4.09 7.79 -6.78
C SER A 99 -3.35 7.05 -7.90
N THR A 100 -2.16 7.54 -8.27
CA THR A 100 -1.32 6.96 -9.33
C THR A 100 -0.05 6.36 -8.76
N VAL A 101 0.46 5.32 -9.41
CA VAL A 101 1.79 4.78 -9.10
C VAL A 101 2.85 5.67 -9.77
N GLU A 102 3.77 6.16 -8.97
CA GLU A 102 4.91 6.97 -9.39
C GLU A 102 6.14 6.11 -9.67
N TYR A 103 6.35 5.08 -8.85
CA TYR A 103 7.53 4.24 -8.95
C TYR A 103 7.29 2.83 -8.39
N ILE A 104 7.97 1.86 -8.99
CA ILE A 104 8.04 0.48 -8.51
C ILE A 104 9.52 0.10 -8.47
N GLY A 105 10.02 -0.19 -7.27
CA GLY A 105 11.39 -0.62 -7.02
C GLY A 105 11.45 -2.08 -6.58
N ASP A 106 12.52 -2.78 -6.97
CA ASP A 106 12.77 -4.13 -6.49
C ASP A 106 13.29 -4.11 -5.05
N GLY A 107 12.74 -4.99 -4.21
CA GLY A 107 13.12 -5.10 -2.80
C GLY A 107 12.35 -4.16 -1.89
N ARG A 108 12.91 -3.92 -0.70
CA ARG A 108 12.38 -3.06 0.36
C ARG A 108 13.48 -2.42 1.18
N LYS A 109 14.63 -2.23 0.55
CA LYS A 109 15.81 -1.66 1.20
C LYS A 109 15.86 -0.16 0.93
N GLN A 110 16.74 0.53 1.63
CA GLN A 110 16.97 1.95 1.45
C GLN A 110 17.28 2.27 -0.01
N GLU A 111 18.12 1.45 -0.66
CA GLU A 111 18.54 1.67 -2.04
C GLU A 111 17.38 1.58 -3.05
N SER A 112 16.33 0.83 -2.72
CA SER A 112 15.11 0.72 -3.55
C SER A 112 14.38 2.07 -3.64
N LEU A 113 14.36 2.82 -2.54
CA LEU A 113 13.71 4.13 -2.46
C LEU A 113 14.67 5.27 -2.84
N ASP A 114 15.96 5.13 -2.57
CA ASP A 114 17.00 6.06 -3.04
C ASP A 114 16.99 6.19 -4.56
N ALA A 115 16.72 5.09 -5.28
CA ALA A 115 16.59 5.11 -6.73
C ALA A 115 15.43 6.01 -7.20
N TYR A 116 14.31 6.02 -6.47
CA TYR A 116 13.19 6.93 -6.77
C TYR A 116 13.58 8.38 -6.52
N TYR A 117 14.06 8.70 -5.32
CA TYR A 117 14.44 10.07 -5.00
C TYR A 117 15.60 10.57 -5.88
N GLY A 118 16.57 9.72 -6.17
CA GLY A 118 17.69 9.95 -7.09
C GLY A 118 17.24 10.38 -8.48
N GLY A 119 16.10 9.90 -8.95
CA GLY A 119 15.49 10.28 -10.22
C GLY A 119 14.76 11.63 -10.22
N LEU A 120 14.49 12.21 -9.04
CA LEU A 120 13.82 13.50 -8.90
C LEU A 120 14.82 14.66 -8.97
N SER A 121 14.41 15.77 -9.58
CA SER A 121 15.12 17.05 -9.47
C SER A 121 15.08 17.59 -8.04
N GLU A 122 15.98 18.51 -7.73
CA GLU A 122 15.99 19.22 -6.44
C GLU A 122 14.65 19.92 -6.17
N SER A 123 14.11 20.64 -7.16
CA SER A 123 12.81 21.31 -7.06
C SER A 123 11.64 20.34 -6.81
N GLN A 124 11.71 19.11 -7.36
CA GLN A 124 10.70 18.08 -7.09
C GLN A 124 10.80 17.58 -5.66
N ARG A 125 12.01 17.38 -5.13
CA ARG A 125 12.20 16.95 -3.73
C ARG A 125 11.79 18.02 -2.74
N GLU A 126 12.12 19.28 -3.01
CA GLU A 126 11.68 20.43 -2.20
C GLU A 126 10.16 20.55 -2.13
N GLY A 127 9.49 20.28 -3.26
CA GLY A 127 8.04 20.34 -3.36
C GLY A 127 7.28 19.16 -2.76
N ILE A 128 7.97 18.15 -2.20
CA ILE A 128 7.33 17.12 -1.38
C ILE A 128 6.92 17.77 -0.05
N GLU A 129 5.63 17.71 0.26
CA GLU A 129 5.02 18.26 1.48
C GLU A 129 4.74 17.20 2.53
N ALA A 130 4.40 15.97 2.12
CA ALA A 130 4.14 14.86 3.02
C ALA A 130 4.54 13.50 2.41
N VAL A 131 5.04 12.61 3.26
CA VAL A 131 5.47 11.24 2.91
C VAL A 131 4.77 10.26 3.85
N ALA A 132 3.70 9.64 3.38
CA ALA A 132 3.04 8.58 4.12
C ALA A 132 3.80 7.26 3.95
N MET A 133 4.19 6.61 5.05
CA MET A 133 4.95 5.35 5.00
C MET A 133 4.70 4.45 6.22
N ASP A 134 5.12 3.19 6.12
CA ASP A 134 5.26 2.32 7.30
C ASP A 134 6.48 2.75 8.16
N MET A 135 6.54 2.29 9.40
CA MET A 135 7.64 2.54 10.36
C MET A 135 8.90 1.70 10.05
N TRP A 136 9.12 1.35 8.79
CA TRP A 136 10.27 0.59 8.34
C TRP A 136 11.51 1.49 8.26
N GLU A 137 12.54 1.17 9.04
CA GLU A 137 13.75 2.01 9.21
C GLU A 137 14.39 2.43 7.88
N ALA A 138 14.49 1.50 6.92
CA ALA A 138 15.12 1.80 5.63
C ALA A 138 14.36 2.84 4.78
N TYR A 139 13.04 2.96 4.96
CA TYR A 139 12.26 4.00 4.28
C TYR A 139 12.41 5.35 4.98
N ILE A 140 12.43 5.34 6.31
CA ILE A 140 12.69 6.53 7.12
C ILE A 140 14.06 7.11 6.76
N GLU A 141 15.11 6.29 6.76
CA GLU A 141 16.49 6.69 6.42
C GLU A 141 16.58 7.26 5.00
N SER A 142 16.04 6.55 4.00
CA SER A 142 16.04 7.03 2.61
C SER A 142 15.33 8.38 2.47
N THR A 143 14.18 8.56 3.11
CA THR A 143 13.45 9.84 3.08
C THR A 143 14.21 10.95 3.80
N LEU A 144 14.83 10.68 4.95
CA LEU A 144 15.66 11.65 5.67
C LEU A 144 16.86 12.11 4.85
N ASP A 145 17.50 11.19 4.12
CA ASP A 145 18.67 11.49 3.30
C ASP A 145 18.35 12.34 2.05
N HIS A 146 17.13 12.23 1.52
CA HIS A 146 16.80 12.80 0.21
C HIS A 146 15.79 13.94 0.24
N VAL A 147 14.88 13.99 1.21
CA VAL A 147 13.78 14.98 1.25
C VAL A 147 14.15 16.12 2.22
N PRO A 148 14.26 17.37 1.74
CA PRO A 148 14.55 18.50 2.62
C PRO A 148 13.46 18.67 3.69
N GLY A 149 13.87 18.73 4.96
CA GLY A 149 12.96 18.84 6.09
C GLY A 149 12.09 17.60 6.31
N ALA A 150 12.56 16.41 5.92
CA ALA A 150 11.84 15.15 6.01
C ALA A 150 11.22 14.86 7.39
N GLU A 151 11.89 15.25 8.49
CA GLU A 151 11.41 15.01 9.86
C GLU A 151 9.98 15.53 10.10
N ASP A 152 9.63 16.67 9.51
CA ASP A 152 8.31 17.29 9.64
C ASP A 152 7.30 16.78 8.59
N LYS A 153 7.78 16.04 7.59
CA LYS A 153 7.00 15.60 6.42
C LYS A 153 6.62 14.12 6.48
N ILE A 154 7.32 13.31 7.27
CA ILE A 154 7.02 11.88 7.43
C ILE A 154 5.72 11.72 8.22
N VAL A 155 4.79 10.94 7.65
CA VAL A 155 3.52 10.58 8.26
C VAL A 155 3.45 9.06 8.33
N PHE A 156 3.38 8.50 9.54
CA PHE A 156 3.23 7.06 9.68
C PHE A 156 1.80 6.62 9.40
N ASP A 157 1.66 5.56 8.62
CA ASP A 157 0.37 5.01 8.25
C ASP A 157 -0.41 4.51 9.48
N ARG A 158 -1.67 4.92 9.57
CA ARG A 158 -2.56 4.60 10.68
C ARG A 158 -2.79 3.10 10.83
N PHE A 159 -2.92 2.38 9.71
CA PHE A 159 -3.22 0.95 9.76
C PHE A 159 -2.06 0.18 10.40
N HIS A 160 -0.81 0.50 10.04
CA HIS A 160 0.38 -0.11 10.62
C HIS A 160 0.50 0.19 12.12
N ILE A 161 0.31 1.45 12.54
CA ILE A 161 0.32 1.83 13.96
C ILE A 161 -0.74 1.04 14.74
N LEU A 162 -1.98 1.00 14.25
CA LEU A 162 -3.07 0.29 14.93
C LEU A 162 -2.86 -1.23 14.94
N SER A 163 -2.23 -1.79 13.90
CA SER A 163 -1.83 -3.20 13.84
C SER A 163 -0.85 -3.54 14.96
N HIS A 164 0.23 -2.76 15.10
CA HIS A 164 1.21 -2.95 16.18
C HIS A 164 0.59 -2.82 17.57
N MET A 165 -0.33 -1.88 17.76
CA MET A 165 -1.06 -1.75 19.02
C MET A 165 -1.95 -2.95 19.31
N ALA A 166 -2.63 -3.50 18.30
CA ALA A 166 -3.43 -4.72 18.45
C ALA A 166 -2.54 -5.92 18.82
N GLU A 167 -1.37 -6.04 18.22
CA GLU A 167 -0.37 -7.06 18.57
C GLU A 167 0.16 -6.90 20.00
N ALA A 168 0.43 -5.67 20.44
CA ALA A 168 0.84 -5.37 21.81
C ALA A 168 -0.25 -5.80 22.82
N VAL A 169 -1.52 -5.47 22.56
CA VAL A 169 -2.65 -5.91 23.39
C VAL A 169 -2.75 -7.44 23.43
N ASP A 170 -2.65 -8.14 22.29
CA ASP A 170 -2.68 -9.61 22.29
C ASP A 170 -1.46 -10.21 23.00
N THR A 171 -0.30 -9.56 22.95
CA THR A 171 0.90 -9.99 23.67
C THR A 171 0.71 -9.91 25.18
N VAL A 172 0.21 -8.77 25.70
CA VAL A 172 -0.14 -8.61 27.12
C VAL A 172 -1.19 -9.65 27.53
N ARG A 173 -2.24 -9.82 26.71
CA ARG A 173 -3.28 -10.82 26.95
C ARG A 173 -2.72 -12.24 27.01
N LYS A 174 -1.84 -12.62 26.09
CA LYS A 174 -1.21 -13.95 26.06
C LYS A 174 -0.42 -14.18 27.34
N GLN A 175 0.43 -13.23 27.73
CA GLN A 175 1.24 -13.33 28.95
C GLN A 175 0.36 -13.45 30.20
N GLU A 176 -0.63 -12.58 30.34
CA GLU A 176 -1.54 -12.59 31.49
C GLU A 176 -2.41 -13.85 31.54
N HIS A 177 -2.94 -14.30 30.40
CA HIS A 177 -3.71 -15.54 30.31
C HIS A 177 -2.90 -16.75 30.76
N GLN A 178 -1.61 -16.83 30.41
CA GLN A 178 -0.75 -17.93 30.85
C GLN A 178 -0.52 -17.91 32.37
N LEU A 179 -0.40 -16.72 32.97
CA LEU A 179 -0.25 -16.59 34.43
C LEU A 179 -1.52 -17.01 35.17
N LEU A 180 -2.69 -16.51 34.75
CA LEU A 180 -3.99 -16.86 35.33
C LEU A 180 -4.28 -18.36 35.17
N LYS A 181 -4.00 -18.92 33.99
CA LYS A 181 -4.20 -20.35 33.74
C LYS A 181 -3.38 -21.24 34.67
N LYS A 182 -2.15 -20.85 35.02
CA LYS A 182 -1.32 -21.59 36.01
C LYS A 182 -1.93 -21.58 37.42
N GLN A 183 -2.78 -20.60 37.72
CA GLN A 183 -3.50 -20.48 38.99
C GLN A 183 -4.90 -21.13 38.94
N GLY A 184 -5.25 -21.77 37.82
CA GLY A 184 -6.58 -22.37 37.62
C GLY A 184 -7.66 -21.39 37.17
N ASP A 185 -7.29 -20.14 36.84
CA ASP A 185 -8.22 -19.11 36.39
C ASP A 185 -8.33 -19.09 34.86
N GLU A 186 -9.54 -19.37 34.35
CA GLU A 186 -9.86 -19.35 32.92
C GLU A 186 -10.50 -18.03 32.43
N THR A 187 -10.52 -16.96 33.23
CA THR A 187 -11.20 -15.67 32.93
C THR A 187 -10.87 -15.11 31.54
N LEU A 188 -9.64 -15.25 31.05
CA LEU A 188 -9.21 -14.76 29.73
C LEU A 188 -9.40 -15.75 28.56
N LYS A 189 -10.00 -16.92 28.81
CA LYS A 189 -10.22 -17.94 27.77
C LYS A 189 -11.32 -17.47 26.81
N GLY A 190 -11.03 -17.50 25.50
CA GLY A 190 -12.00 -17.09 24.47
C GLY A 190 -12.26 -15.57 24.38
N THR A 191 -11.49 -14.74 25.09
CA THR A 191 -11.70 -13.28 25.12
C THR A 191 -10.83 -12.51 24.11
N LYS A 192 -9.94 -13.17 23.37
CA LYS A 192 -8.98 -12.53 22.42
C LYS A 192 -9.62 -11.41 21.60
N TYR A 193 -10.68 -11.73 20.85
CA TYR A 193 -11.29 -10.77 19.93
C TYR A 193 -12.00 -9.62 20.64
N LEU A 194 -12.45 -9.80 21.89
CA LEU A 194 -13.04 -8.70 22.67
C LEU A 194 -12.01 -7.59 22.93
N TRP A 195 -10.75 -7.94 23.13
CA TRP A 195 -9.64 -6.99 23.29
C TRP A 195 -9.09 -6.47 21.96
N LEU A 196 -9.36 -7.12 20.83
CA LEU A 196 -8.87 -6.65 19.53
C LEU A 196 -9.86 -5.71 18.85
N TYR A 197 -11.16 -5.88 19.09
CA TYR A 197 -12.16 -4.94 18.59
C TYR A 197 -11.96 -3.53 19.15
N GLY A 198 -12.36 -2.57 18.32
CA GLY A 198 -12.71 -1.25 18.78
C GLY A 198 -13.98 -1.28 19.64
N GLN A 199 -14.11 -0.34 20.58
CA GLN A 199 -15.26 -0.27 21.48
C GLN A 199 -16.61 -0.32 20.74
N GLU A 200 -16.70 0.33 19.58
CA GLU A 200 -17.86 0.39 18.72
C GLU A 200 -18.18 -0.92 17.99
N ASN A 201 -17.20 -1.81 17.86
CA ASN A 201 -17.29 -3.06 17.09
C ASN A 201 -17.55 -4.30 17.97
N ILE A 202 -17.76 -4.11 19.27
CA ILE A 202 -17.99 -5.21 20.20
C ILE A 202 -19.39 -5.80 19.96
N PRO A 203 -19.52 -7.12 19.68
CA PRO A 203 -20.81 -7.73 19.43
C PRO A 203 -21.76 -7.56 20.63
N LEU A 204 -23.00 -7.14 20.36
CA LEU A 204 -24.02 -6.90 21.40
C LEU A 204 -24.17 -8.07 22.38
N ARG A 205 -24.15 -9.30 21.87
CA ARG A 205 -24.25 -10.53 22.68
C ARG A 205 -23.13 -10.72 23.70
N ARG A 206 -21.97 -10.10 23.49
CA ARG A 206 -20.79 -10.19 24.36
C ARG A 206 -20.47 -8.88 25.09
N LYS A 207 -21.33 -7.86 24.97
CA LYS A 207 -21.07 -6.54 25.57
C LYS A 207 -21.01 -6.61 27.09
N GLU A 208 -21.97 -7.27 27.73
CA GLU A 208 -21.96 -7.45 29.19
C GLU A 208 -20.77 -8.26 29.70
N GLU A 209 -20.36 -9.30 28.96
CA GLU A 209 -19.15 -10.05 29.25
C GLU A 209 -17.92 -9.14 29.23
N PHE A 210 -17.81 -8.30 28.21
CA PHE A 210 -16.69 -7.38 28.08
C PHE A 210 -16.67 -6.29 29.16
N GLU A 211 -17.83 -5.72 29.52
CA GLU A 211 -17.91 -4.75 30.62
C GLU A 211 -17.45 -5.37 31.95
N ARG A 212 -17.84 -6.62 32.25
CA ARG A 212 -17.33 -7.34 33.43
C ARG A 212 -15.82 -7.55 33.36
N LEU A 213 -15.28 -7.92 32.20
CA LEU A 213 -13.84 -8.10 32.04
C LEU A 213 -13.07 -6.79 32.23
N LYS A 214 -13.59 -5.66 31.73
CA LYS A 214 -12.98 -4.33 31.92
C LYS A 214 -13.01 -3.85 33.36
N SER A 215 -13.99 -4.28 34.17
CA SER A 215 -14.06 -3.90 35.59
C SER A 215 -13.09 -4.68 36.47
N LEU A 216 -12.42 -5.71 35.94
CA LEU A 216 -11.38 -6.45 36.65
C LEU A 216 -10.03 -5.71 36.52
N ASP A 217 -9.13 -5.89 37.49
CA ASP A 217 -7.76 -5.35 37.45
C ASP A 217 -6.84 -6.18 36.53
N LEU A 218 -7.23 -6.29 35.26
CA LEU A 218 -6.48 -7.02 34.24
C LEU A 218 -5.50 -6.08 33.51
N LYS A 219 -4.28 -6.54 33.30
CA LYS A 219 -3.26 -5.86 32.48
C LYS A 219 -3.74 -5.70 31.04
N VAL A 220 -4.42 -6.70 30.47
CA VAL A 220 -5.00 -6.59 29.13
C VAL A 220 -6.08 -5.51 29.05
N GLY A 221 -6.83 -5.28 30.14
CA GLY A 221 -7.81 -4.19 30.22
C GLY A 221 -7.16 -2.82 30.11
N ARG A 222 -6.03 -2.62 30.81
CA ARG A 222 -5.22 -1.40 30.71
C ARG A 222 -4.61 -1.23 29.32
N ALA A 223 -4.04 -2.30 28.75
CA ALA A 223 -3.48 -2.26 27.40
C ALA A 223 -4.53 -1.90 26.34
N TRP A 224 -5.74 -2.46 26.46
CA TRP A 224 -6.86 -2.11 25.60
C TRP A 224 -7.27 -0.65 25.74
N ALA A 225 -7.33 -0.11 26.96
CA ALA A 225 -7.65 1.30 27.18
C ALA A 225 -6.63 2.24 26.51
N ILE A 226 -5.34 1.91 26.59
CA ILE A 226 -4.28 2.66 25.88
C ILE A 226 -4.49 2.61 24.37
N LYS A 227 -4.78 1.42 23.81
CA LYS A 227 -5.11 1.27 22.38
C LYS A 227 -6.29 2.17 21.98
N GLU A 228 -7.39 2.16 22.75
CA GLU A 228 -8.56 2.98 22.42
C GLU A 228 -8.30 4.48 22.56
N ASN A 229 -7.50 4.91 23.54
CA ASN A 229 -7.09 6.31 23.64
C ASN A 229 -6.28 6.74 22.43
N LEU A 230 -5.33 5.91 21.96
CA LEU A 230 -4.56 6.21 20.76
C LEU A 230 -5.46 6.31 19.52
N ARG A 231 -6.49 5.48 19.39
CA ARG A 231 -7.42 5.54 18.25
C ARG A 231 -8.09 6.90 18.10
N ARG A 232 -8.35 7.60 19.22
CA ARG A 232 -8.96 8.94 19.22
C ARG A 232 -8.05 10.01 18.63
N LEU A 233 -6.73 9.77 18.57
CA LEU A 233 -5.76 10.71 18.01
C LEU A 233 -6.13 11.15 16.59
N TRP A 234 -6.68 10.24 15.77
CA TRP A 234 -7.08 10.55 14.40
C TRP A 234 -8.45 11.21 14.28
N ASP A 235 -9.23 11.22 15.37
CA ASP A 235 -10.49 11.98 15.44
C ASP A 235 -10.25 13.41 15.95
N SER A 236 -9.04 13.72 16.43
CA SER A 236 -8.67 15.05 16.90
C SER A 236 -8.56 16.04 15.72
N PRO A 237 -9.27 17.18 15.77
CA PRO A 237 -9.26 18.19 14.71
C PRO A 237 -7.99 19.05 14.70
N SER A 238 -7.20 19.03 15.77
CA SER A 238 -5.97 19.83 15.91
C SER A 238 -4.88 19.07 16.67
N ARG A 239 -3.62 19.50 16.45
CA ARG A 239 -2.46 18.97 17.19
C ARG A 239 -2.58 19.23 18.70
N GLU A 240 -3.15 20.36 19.09
CA GLU A 240 -3.32 20.75 20.49
C GLU A 240 -4.32 19.84 21.22
N GLU A 241 -5.39 19.43 20.53
CA GLU A 241 -6.36 18.46 21.06
C GLU A 241 -5.83 17.03 21.03
N ALA A 242 -4.95 16.72 20.08
CA ALA A 242 -4.28 15.42 19.97
C ALA A 242 -3.24 15.16 21.08
N THR A 243 -2.69 16.19 21.72
CA THR A 243 -1.65 16.06 22.77
C THR A 243 -2.18 16.11 24.21
N GLN A 244 -3.50 16.26 24.40
CA GLN A 244 -4.16 16.26 25.71
C GLN A 244 -4.55 14.85 26.17
#